data_AF-A0AAJ2LRG3-F1
#
_entry.id   AF-A0AAJ2LRG3-F1
#
_cell.length_a   1.000
_cell.length_b   1.000
_cell.length_c   1.000
_cell.angle_alpha   90.00
_cell.angle_beta   90.00
_cell.angle_gamma   90.00
#
_symmetry.space_group_name_H-M   'P 1'
#
loop_
_entity.id
_entity.type
_entity.pdbx_description
1 polymer ?
#
loop_
_entity_poly.entity_id
_entity_poly.type
_entity_poly.pdbx_seq_one_letter_code
_entity_poly.pdbx_strand_id
1 'polypeptide(L)'
;EVLAYLTFSETAAVDFVGKKEGLLMAPAYAVPRMLERAGLTLQDFDFYEIHEAFASQVLSTLKAWEDATFCKERLGLDKPLGSIDRSKLNVNGSSLAAGHPF
;
A
#
# COMPACT_ATOMS: atom_id res chain seq x y z
N GLU A 1 -25.60 14.61 -5.66
CA GLU A 1 -24.39 15.40 -5.36
C GLU A 1 -23.18 14.50 -5.55
N VAL A 2 -22.04 15.03 -5.98
CA VAL A 2 -20.80 14.24 -6.15
C VAL A 2 -20.15 14.06 -4.78
N LEU A 3 -19.87 12.81 -4.39
CA LEU A 3 -19.32 12.49 -3.06
C LEU A 3 -17.78 12.39 -3.05
N ALA A 4 -17.15 12.04 -4.18
CA ALA A 4 -15.70 11.90 -4.31
C ALA A 4 -15.25 11.92 -5.77
N TYR A 5 -13.95 12.10 -5.98
CA TYR A 5 -13.29 11.97 -7.28
C TYR A 5 -12.15 10.96 -7.19
N LEU A 6 -11.97 10.16 -8.25
CA LEU A 6 -10.77 9.35 -8.44
C LEU A 6 -9.76 10.17 -9.25
N THR A 7 -8.58 10.38 -8.69
CA THR A 7 -7.54 11.27 -9.28
C THR A 7 -6.35 10.50 -9.83
N PHE A 8 -5.82 9.53 -9.10
CA PHE A 8 -4.68 8.74 -9.51
C PHE A 8 -4.96 7.25 -9.32
N SER A 9 -4.41 6.44 -10.22
CA SER A 9 -4.45 4.98 -10.13
C SER A 9 -3.13 4.41 -10.62
N GLU A 10 -2.63 3.38 -9.94
CA GLU A 10 -1.43 2.66 -10.37
C GLU A 10 -1.68 1.16 -10.27
N THR A 11 -1.09 0.39 -11.17
CA THR A 11 -1.19 -1.07 -11.16
C THR A 11 0.21 -1.67 -11.11
N ALA A 12 0.36 -2.70 -10.29
CA ALA A 12 1.58 -3.47 -10.17
C ALA A 12 1.30 -4.96 -10.28
N ALA A 13 2.27 -5.70 -10.78
CA ALA A 13 2.32 -7.15 -10.70
C ALA A 13 3.67 -7.54 -10.09
N VAL A 14 3.72 -8.72 -9.46
CA VAL A 14 4.91 -9.27 -8.81
C VAL A 14 5.18 -10.68 -9.32
N ASP A 15 6.46 -11.04 -9.43
CA ASP A 15 6.87 -12.40 -9.80
C ASP A 15 6.95 -13.31 -8.57
N PHE A 16 5.84 -13.96 -8.27
CA PHE A 16 5.76 -14.98 -7.22
C PHE A 16 6.35 -16.33 -7.67
N VAL A 17 6.22 -16.69 -8.95
CA VAL A 17 6.62 -18.02 -9.47
C VAL A 17 8.13 -18.19 -9.37
N GLY A 18 8.89 -17.15 -9.69
CA GLY A 18 10.34 -17.10 -9.49
C GLY A 18 10.79 -17.01 -8.02
N LYS A 19 9.85 -17.00 -7.07
CA LYS A 19 10.06 -16.82 -5.62
C LYS A 19 10.84 -15.55 -5.25
N LYS A 20 10.79 -14.52 -6.11
CA LYS A 20 11.42 -13.22 -5.87
C LYS A 20 10.59 -12.35 -4.95
N GLU A 21 9.27 -12.52 -5.02
CA GLU A 21 8.27 -11.72 -4.30
C GLU A 21 7.28 -12.60 -3.53
N GLY A 22 6.63 -12.03 -2.53
CA GLY A 22 5.43 -12.60 -1.94
C GLY A 22 4.20 -12.37 -2.84
N LEU A 23 3.31 -13.37 -2.95
CA LEU A 23 2.14 -13.36 -3.84
C LEU A 23 1.28 -12.09 -3.73
N LEU A 24 1.18 -11.51 -2.54
CA LEU A 24 0.27 -10.39 -2.25
C LEU A 24 1.01 -9.06 -2.02
N MET A 25 2.23 -8.93 -2.56
CA MET A 25 3.09 -7.75 -2.35
C MET A 25 2.94 -6.66 -3.42
N ALA A 26 2.10 -6.85 -4.43
CA ALA A 26 1.91 -5.84 -5.49
C ALA A 26 1.59 -4.42 -4.97
N PRO A 27 0.76 -4.22 -3.93
CA PRO A 27 0.51 -2.88 -3.37
C PRO A 27 1.77 -2.18 -2.85
N ALA A 28 2.74 -2.94 -2.32
CA ALA A 28 3.98 -2.39 -1.79
C ALA A 28 4.79 -1.64 -2.88
N TYR A 29 4.61 -2.03 -4.15
CA TYR A 29 5.24 -1.40 -5.31
C TYR A 29 4.34 -0.39 -6.04
N ALA A 30 3.03 -0.59 -6.04
CA ALA A 30 2.10 0.29 -6.75
C ALA A 30 2.01 1.68 -6.09
N VAL A 31 1.86 1.70 -4.75
CA VAL A 31 1.68 2.93 -3.98
C VAL A 31 2.85 3.92 -4.12
N PRO A 32 4.13 3.54 -3.89
CA PRO A 32 5.24 4.48 -4.02
C PRO A 32 5.35 5.09 -5.43
N ARG A 33 5.12 4.29 -6.48
CA ARG A 33 5.12 4.77 -7.88
C ARG A 33 3.98 5.75 -8.16
N MET A 34 2.79 5.47 -7.61
CA MET A 34 1.64 6.36 -7.72
C MET A 34 1.91 7.71 -7.05
N LEU A 35 2.47 7.68 -5.84
CA LEU A 35 2.79 8.86 -5.04
C LEU A 35 3.84 9.73 -5.74
N GLU A 36 4.90 9.11 -6.26
CA GLU A 36 5.93 9.80 -7.06
C GLU A 36 5.31 10.51 -8.27
N ARG A 37 4.47 9.81 -9.04
CA ARG A 37 3.79 10.42 -10.21
C ARG A 37 2.82 11.54 -9.83
N ALA A 38 2.21 11.45 -8.65
CA ALA A 38 1.31 12.48 -8.13
C ALA A 38 2.05 13.66 -7.49
N GLY A 39 3.36 13.55 -7.26
CA GLY A 39 4.12 14.54 -6.48
C GLY A 39 3.67 14.63 -5.03
N LEU A 40 3.13 13.54 -4.48
CA LEU A 40 2.61 13.45 -3.11
C LEU A 40 3.51 12.55 -2.26
N THR A 41 3.44 12.73 -0.95
CA THR A 41 4.07 11.87 0.04
C THR A 41 3.04 10.95 0.67
N LEU A 42 3.50 9.84 1.28
CA LEU A 42 2.60 8.95 2.02
C LEU A 42 1.86 9.71 3.11
N GLN A 43 2.39 10.81 3.65
CA GLN A 43 1.81 11.53 4.79
C GLN A 43 0.83 12.65 4.42
N ASP A 44 0.56 12.85 3.13
CA ASP A 44 -0.37 13.91 2.68
C ASP A 44 -1.85 13.51 2.86
N PHE A 45 -2.14 12.30 3.34
CA PHE A 45 -3.49 11.76 3.45
C PHE A 45 -4.01 11.73 4.89
N ASP A 46 -5.28 12.12 5.04
CA ASP A 46 -6.01 12.05 6.31
C ASP A 46 -6.46 10.63 6.66
N PHE A 47 -6.79 9.82 5.64
CA PHE A 47 -7.27 8.46 5.80
C PHE A 47 -6.67 7.53 4.74
N TYR A 48 -6.52 6.27 5.12
CA TYR A 48 -6.01 5.21 4.26
C TYR A 48 -7.01 4.06 4.27
N GLU A 49 -7.40 3.63 3.07
CA GLU A 49 -8.20 2.41 2.88
C GLU A 49 -7.34 1.40 2.13
N ILE A 50 -7.05 0.28 2.80
CA ILE A 50 -6.31 -0.84 2.23
C ILE A 50 -7.24 -2.04 2.24
N HIS A 51 -7.32 -2.72 1.09
CA HIS A 51 -7.99 -4.01 0.99
C HIS A 51 -7.30 -5.04 1.91
N GLU A 52 -8.02 -5.51 2.93
CA GLU A 52 -7.49 -6.46 3.91
C GLU A 52 -7.75 -7.91 3.50
N ALA A 53 -7.02 -8.41 2.51
CA ALA A 53 -7.14 -9.81 2.10
C ALA A 53 -6.77 -10.78 3.25
N PHE A 54 -5.70 -10.45 3.98
CA PHE A 54 -5.29 -11.12 5.21
C PHE A 54 -4.60 -10.10 6.13
N ALA A 55 -4.73 -10.25 7.46
CA ALA A 55 -4.02 -9.38 8.40
C ALA A 55 -2.49 -9.37 8.16
N SER A 56 -1.90 -10.54 7.90
CA SER A 56 -0.46 -10.67 7.59
C SER A 56 -0.06 -9.92 6.32
N GLN A 57 -0.91 -9.89 5.30
CA GLN A 57 -0.65 -9.18 4.04
C GLN A 57 -0.60 -7.66 4.27
N VAL A 58 -1.56 -7.12 5.02
CA VAL A 58 -1.58 -5.70 5.38
C VAL A 58 -0.34 -5.33 6.18
N LEU A 59 -0.05 -6.10 7.25
CA LEU A 59 1.12 -5.88 8.10
C LEU A 59 2.43 -5.98 7.31
N SER A 60 2.54 -6.91 6.37
CA SER A 60 3.73 -7.06 5.52
C SER A 60 3.92 -5.87 4.59
N THR A 61 2.84 -5.35 4.01
CA THR A 61 2.87 -4.16 3.14
C THR A 61 3.33 -2.94 3.93
N LEU A 62 2.75 -2.71 5.11
CA LEU A 62 3.12 -1.59 5.98
C LEU A 62 4.58 -1.72 6.43
N LYS A 63 5.00 -2.92 6.80
CA LYS A 63 6.39 -3.15 7.22
C LYS A 63 7.38 -2.91 6.08
N ALA A 64 7.02 -3.26 4.85
CA ALA A 64 7.85 -3.02 3.67
C ALA A 64 8.07 -1.52 3.40
N TRP A 65 7.05 -0.68 3.62
CA TRP A 65 7.16 0.78 3.48
C TRP A 65 7.96 1.45 4.60
N GLU A 66 7.99 0.84 5.79
CA GLU A 66 8.79 1.31 6.92
C GLU A 66 10.25 0.83 6.85
N ASP A 67 10.54 -0.23 6.09
CA ASP A 67 11.87 -0.84 6.03
C ASP A 67 12.80 -0.13 5.04
N ALA A 68 13.91 0.39 5.55
CA ALA A 68 14.88 1.14 4.76
C ALA A 68 15.56 0.28 3.68
N THR A 69 15.83 -0.99 3.99
CA THR A 69 16.49 -1.91 3.06
C THR A 69 15.56 -2.24 1.89
N PHE A 70 14.31 -2.59 2.16
CA PHE A 70 13.30 -2.83 1.15
C PHE A 70 13.08 -1.59 0.28
N CYS A 71 12.89 -0.42 0.90
CA CYS A 71 12.67 0.83 0.17
C CYS A 71 13.85 1.16 -0.75
N LYS A 72 15.08 0.98 -0.29
CA LYS A 72 16.28 1.23 -1.10
C LYS A 72 16.48 0.20 -2.20
N GLU A 73 16.48 -1.09 -1.85
CA GLU A 73 16.88 -2.16 -2.77
C GLU A 73 15.76 -2.57 -3.74
N ARG A 74 14.49 -2.42 -3.34
CA ARG A 74 13.33 -2.88 -4.11
C ARG A 74 12.52 -1.76 -4.71
N LEU A 75 12.41 -0.63 -4.01
CA LEU A 75 11.64 0.53 -4.47
C LEU A 75 12.51 1.64 -5.08
N GLY A 76 13.84 1.59 -4.90
CA GLY A 76 14.75 2.61 -5.40
C GLY A 76 14.67 3.94 -4.64
N LEU A 77 14.13 3.95 -3.43
CA LEU A 77 13.96 5.15 -2.61
C LEU A 77 15.18 5.39 -1.70
N ASP A 78 15.57 6.64 -1.54
CA ASP A 78 16.69 7.02 -0.64
C ASP A 78 16.36 6.89 0.85
N LYS A 79 15.07 6.85 1.19
CA LYS A 79 14.55 6.79 2.56
C LYS A 79 13.34 5.84 2.60
N PRO A 80 12.98 5.30 3.78
CA PRO A 80 11.70 4.62 3.96
C PRO A 80 10.54 5.47 3.45
N LEU A 81 9.54 4.84 2.83
CA LEU A 81 8.33 5.53 2.37
C LEU A 81 7.58 6.14 3.57
N GLY A 82 7.58 5.43 4.70
CA GLY A 82 7.06 5.90 5.98
C GLY A 82 6.09 4.91 6.63
N SER A 83 5.63 5.25 7.83
CA SER A 83 4.59 4.51 8.55
C SER A 83 3.23 5.18 8.36
N ILE A 84 2.16 4.38 8.46
CA ILE A 84 0.78 4.87 8.53
C ILE A 84 0.34 4.85 10.00
N ASP A 85 -0.18 5.98 10.49
CA ASP A 85 -0.88 6.03 11.77
C ASP A 85 -2.09 5.09 11.73
N ARG A 86 -2.08 4.09 12.61
CA ARG A 86 -3.14 3.07 12.66
C ARG A 86 -4.51 3.62 13.00
N SER A 87 -4.61 4.80 13.60
CA SER A 87 -5.88 5.48 13.82
C SER A 87 -6.52 6.05 12.55
N LYS A 88 -5.75 6.12 11.44
CA LYS A 88 -6.20 6.61 10.12
C LYS A 88 -6.42 5.49 9.10
N LEU A 89 -6.09 4.25 9.44
CA LEU A 89 -6.15 3.10 8.53
C LEU A 89 -7.44 2.31 8.76
N ASN A 90 -8.25 2.13 7.71
CA ASN A 90 -9.45 1.29 7.71
C ASN A 90 -10.39 1.62 8.89
N VAL A 91 -10.65 2.90 9.11
CA VAL A 91 -11.31 3.43 10.33
C VAL A 91 -12.71 2.88 10.56
N ASN A 92 -13.39 2.48 9.48
CA ASN A 92 -14.73 1.90 9.51
C ASN A 92 -14.75 0.38 9.32
N GLY A 93 -13.57 -0.27 9.39
CA GLY A 93 -13.39 -1.67 9.03
C GLY A 93 -13.28 -1.87 7.51
N SER A 94 -12.62 -2.96 7.11
CA SER A 94 -12.40 -3.32 5.70
C SER A 94 -12.72 -4.80 5.49
N SER A 95 -12.23 -5.38 4.40
CA SER A 95 -12.65 -6.69 3.89
C SER A 95 -12.39 -7.88 4.83
N LEU A 96 -11.44 -7.77 5.75
CA LEU A 96 -11.21 -8.81 6.75
C LEU A 96 -12.37 -8.91 7.75
N ALA A 97 -12.99 -7.77 8.09
CA ALA A 97 -14.12 -7.71 9.01
C ALA A 97 -15.47 -7.84 8.29
N ALA A 98 -15.63 -7.15 7.15
CA ALA A 98 -16.90 -7.06 6.43
C ALA A 98 -17.10 -8.17 5.37
N GLY A 99 -16.01 -8.72 4.85
CA GLY A 99 -16.02 -9.71 3.77
C GLY A 99 -15.41 -9.19 2.46
N HIS A 100 -15.00 -10.14 1.60
CA HIS A 100 -14.42 -9.88 0.29
C HIS A 100 -15.18 -10.66 -0.80
N PRO A 101 -16.27 -10.11 -1.37
CA PRO A 101 -16.91 -10.67 -2.55
C PRO A 101 -16.06 -10.34 -3.78
N PHE A 102 -15.56 -11.38 -4.45
CA PHE A 102 -14.78 -11.26 -5.69
C PHE A 102 -15.65 -10.91 -6.89
#